data_AF-A0A261KR28-F1
#
_entry.id   AF-A0A261KR28-F1
#
_cell.length_a   1.000
_cell.length_b   1.000
_cell.length_c   1.000
_cell.angle_alpha   90.00
_cell.angle_beta   90.00
_cell.angle_gamma   90.00
#
_symmetry.space_group_name_H-M   'P 1'
#
loop_
_entity.id
_entity.type
_entity.pdbx_description
1 polymer ?
#
loop_
_entity_poly.entity_id
_entity_poly.type
_entity_poly.pdbx_seq_one_letter_code
_entity_poly.pdbx_strand_id
1 'polypeptide(L)'
;MNKQVKLLPNKEKLIEEALDISLSKIEAAIAERGQCTIALAGGNTPRPLYESIANQNLPWDKIHVFWGDERYVAPDHPDSNQKMARQAWLDQVPIPPTNVHP
;
A
#
# COMPACT_ATOMS: atom_id res chain seq x y z
N MET A 1 14.33 16.46 11.51
CA MET A 1 13.22 15.52 11.20
C MET A 1 12.39 15.38 12.47
N ASN A 2 11.13 15.81 12.45
CA ASN A 2 10.28 15.73 13.64
C ASN A 2 9.66 14.34 13.72
N LYS A 3 10.07 13.55 14.72
CA LYS A 3 9.48 12.24 14.99
C LYS A 3 8.07 12.44 15.54
N GLN A 4 7.09 11.82 14.91
CA GLN A 4 5.72 11.76 15.41
C GLN A 4 5.44 10.36 15.97
N VAL A 5 4.80 10.29 17.13
CA VAL A 5 4.39 9.04 17.77
C VAL A 5 2.92 9.17 18.15
N LYS A 6 2.08 8.28 17.63
CA LYS A 6 0.66 8.21 17.96
C LYS A 6 0.36 6.84 18.56
N LEU A 7 -0.24 6.84 19.74
CA LEU A 7 -0.74 5.62 20.40
C LEU A 7 -2.22 5.47 20.06
N LEU A 8 -2.60 4.30 19.59
CA LEU A 8 -3.96 3.98 19.17
C LEU A 8 -4.47 2.80 20.00
N PRO A 9 -5.75 2.77 20.35
CA PRO A 9 -6.28 1.84 21.36
C PRO A 9 -6.31 0.38 20.90
N ASN A 10 -6.34 0.13 19.58
CA ASN A 10 -6.40 -1.21 19.02
C ASN A 10 -5.91 -1.22 17.55
N LYS A 11 -5.88 -2.42 16.96
CA LYS A 11 -5.46 -2.63 15.56
C LYS A 11 -6.38 -1.90 14.58
N GLU A 12 -7.70 -1.91 14.80
CA GLU A 12 -8.67 -1.27 13.89
C GLU A 12 -8.39 0.23 13.76
N LYS A 13 -8.24 0.94 14.88
CA LYS A 13 -7.88 2.37 14.87
C LYS A 13 -6.50 2.64 14.28
N LEU A 14 -5.57 1.69 14.40
CA LEU A 14 -4.27 1.77 13.72
C LEU A 14 -4.42 1.70 12.20
N ILE A 15 -5.29 0.84 11.68
CA ILE A 15 -5.53 0.73 10.24
C ILE A 15 -6.29 1.96 9.71
N GLU A 16 -7.32 2.43 10.42
CA GLU A 16 -8.04 3.67 10.06
C GLU A 16 -7.08 4.86 9.97
N GLU A 17 -6.26 5.08 10.99
CA GLU A 17 -5.28 6.18 10.99
C GLU A 17 -4.25 6.02 9.86
N ALA A 18 -3.74 4.80 9.66
CA ALA A 18 -2.77 4.54 8.61
C ALA A 18 -3.36 4.77 7.21
N LEU A 19 -4.66 4.47 7.02
CA LEU A 19 -5.39 4.75 5.79
C LEU A 19 -5.48 6.26 5.57
N ASP A 20 -5.94 7.03 6.55
CA ASP A 20 -6.07 8.48 6.45
C ASP A 20 -4.74 9.15 6.08
N ILE A 21 -3.65 8.73 6.75
CA ILE A 21 -2.30 9.21 6.44
C ILE A 21 -1.90 8.82 5.01
N SER A 22 -2.14 7.58 4.62
CA SER A 22 -1.77 7.09 3.29
C SER A 22 -2.51 7.85 2.18
N LEU A 23 -3.82 8.04 2.32
CA LEU A 23 -4.64 8.78 1.34
C LEU A 23 -4.19 10.23 1.22
N SER A 24 -4.00 10.91 2.35
CA SER A 24 -3.49 12.29 2.35
C SER A 24 -2.14 12.40 1.64
N LYS A 25 -1.24 11.42 1.81
CA LYS A 25 0.07 11.41 1.13
C LYS A 25 -0.02 11.07 -0.35
N ILE A 26 -0.92 10.16 -0.73
CA ILE A 26 -1.18 9.81 -2.12
C ILE A 26 -1.72 11.02 -2.87
N GLU A 27 -2.76 11.66 -2.35
CA GLU A 27 -3.39 12.83 -2.94
C GLU A 27 -2.40 14.00 -3.08
N ALA A 28 -1.65 14.29 -2.01
CA ALA A 28 -0.63 15.34 -2.04
C ALA A 28 0.46 15.06 -3.09
N ALA A 29 0.94 13.82 -3.19
CA ALA A 29 1.94 13.42 -4.17
C ALA A 29 1.44 13.60 -5.62
N ILE A 30 0.21 13.17 -5.89
CA ILE A 30 -0.41 13.30 -7.21
C ILE A 30 -0.65 14.77 -7.55
N ALA A 31 -1.13 15.57 -6.60
CA ALA A 31 -1.34 17.00 -6.82
C ALA A 31 -0.04 17.75 -7.13
N GLU A 32 1.06 17.39 -6.45
CA GLU A 32 2.35 18.08 -6.58
C GLU A 32 3.15 17.63 -7.82
N ARG A 33 3.15 16.31 -8.12
CA ARG A 33 4.06 15.71 -9.11
C ARG A 33 3.35 14.97 -10.24
N GLY A 34 2.02 14.90 -10.21
CA GLY A 34 1.22 14.13 -11.16
C GLY A 34 1.17 12.62 -10.89
N GLN A 35 1.96 12.11 -9.94
CA GLN A 35 2.01 10.69 -9.59
C GLN A 35 2.41 10.45 -8.12
N CYS A 36 2.06 9.29 -7.58
CA CYS A 36 2.50 8.79 -6.28
C CYS A 36 3.32 7.51 -6.45
N THR A 37 4.44 7.41 -5.75
CA THR A 37 5.27 6.18 -5.67
C THR A 37 5.27 5.68 -4.23
N ILE A 38 4.96 4.41 -4.01
CA ILE A 38 4.82 3.81 -2.68
C ILE A 38 5.64 2.52 -2.61
N ALA A 39 6.44 2.37 -1.55
CA ALA A 39 7.10 1.10 -1.22
C ALA A 39 6.25 0.32 -0.22
N LEU A 40 5.90 -0.91 -0.57
CA LEU A 40 5.10 -1.82 0.24
C LEU A 40 5.96 -2.64 1.18
N ALA A 41 5.35 -3.03 2.29
CA ALA A 41 5.92 -3.88 3.31
C ALA A 41 5.17 -5.22 3.39
N GLY A 42 5.86 -6.24 3.86
CA GLY A 42 5.28 -7.54 4.16
C GLY A 42 4.49 -7.62 5.47
N GLY A 43 3.75 -8.72 5.64
CA GLY A 43 3.19 -9.15 6.91
C GLY A 43 1.70 -8.81 7.15
N ASN A 44 1.22 -9.19 8.34
CA ASN A 44 -0.21 -9.14 8.71
C ASN A 44 -0.69 -7.77 9.23
N THR A 45 0.25 -6.86 9.49
CA THR A 45 -0.05 -5.49 9.89
C THR A 45 -0.42 -4.61 8.70
N PRO A 46 0.34 -4.58 7.58
CA PRO A 46 -0.05 -3.80 6.40
C PRO A 46 -1.18 -4.41 5.59
N ARG A 47 -1.41 -5.75 5.65
CA ARG A 47 -2.44 -6.40 4.84
C ARG A 47 -3.84 -5.74 4.95
N PRO A 48 -4.41 -5.47 6.15
CA PRO A 48 -5.71 -4.82 6.24
C PRO A 48 -5.71 -3.39 5.72
N LEU A 49 -4.58 -2.68 5.78
CA LEU A 49 -4.45 -1.35 5.18
C LEU A 49 -4.54 -1.44 3.65
N TYR A 50 -3.92 -2.44 3.02
CA TYR A 50 -4.02 -2.67 1.58
C TYR A 50 -5.46 -3.01 1.17
N GLU A 51 -6.14 -3.87 1.94
CA GLU A 51 -7.57 -4.16 1.76
C GLU A 51 -8.42 -2.88 1.89
N SER A 52 -8.11 -1.98 2.84
CA SER A 52 -8.79 -0.69 2.96
C SER A 52 -8.50 0.27 1.80
N ILE A 53 -7.27 0.32 1.30
CA ILE A 53 -6.89 1.15 0.14
C ILE A 53 -7.60 0.67 -1.12
N ALA A 54 -7.72 -0.65 -1.32
CA ALA A 54 -8.40 -1.24 -2.48
C ALA A 54 -9.87 -0.80 -2.60
N ASN A 55 -10.51 -0.45 -1.47
CA ASN A 55 -11.89 0.03 -1.42
C ASN A 55 -12.04 1.55 -1.68
N GLN A 56 -10.94 2.27 -1.93
CA GLN A 56 -10.97 3.70 -2.18
C GLN A 56 -11.12 4.03 -3.67
N ASN A 57 -11.61 5.23 -3.98
CA ASN A 57 -11.67 5.72 -5.36
C ASN A 57 -10.44 6.58 -5.66
N LEU A 58 -9.35 5.95 -6.10
CA LEU A 58 -8.08 6.61 -6.39
C LEU A 58 -7.75 6.56 -7.91
N PRO A 59 -6.96 7.53 -8.42
CA PRO A 59 -6.48 7.49 -9.80
C PRO A 59 -5.34 6.48 -9.95
N TRP A 60 -5.69 5.20 -10.11
CA TRP A 60 -4.75 4.07 -10.11
C TRP A 60 -3.65 4.16 -11.17
N ASP A 61 -3.95 4.81 -12.30
CA ASP A 61 -2.99 5.10 -13.37
C ASP A 61 -1.83 6.01 -12.95
N LYS A 62 -2.00 6.74 -11.84
CA LYS A 62 -1.00 7.66 -11.27
C LYS A 62 -0.25 7.08 -10.07
N ILE A 63 -0.54 5.85 -9.67
CA ILE A 63 0.09 5.21 -8.51
C ILE A 63 1.07 4.15 -9.00
N HIS A 64 2.30 4.22 -8.49
CA HIS A 64 3.39 3.28 -8.74
C HIS A 64 3.78 2.58 -7.44
N VAL A 65 3.99 1.27 -7.53
CA VAL A 65 4.15 0.40 -6.37
C VAL A 65 5.47 -0.36 -6.47
N PHE A 66 6.24 -0.34 -5.39
CA PHE A 66 7.52 -1.05 -5.20
C PHE A 66 7.45 -1.87 -3.91
N TRP A 67 8.46 -2.70 -3.65
CA TRP A 67 8.62 -3.42 -2.38
C TRP A 67 9.87 -2.95 -1.64
N GLY A 68 9.75 -2.74 -0.33
CA GLY A 68 10.91 -2.47 0.52
C GLY A 68 11.80 -3.71 0.71
N ASP A 69 11.18 -4.87 0.79
CA ASP A 69 11.81 -6.19 0.87
C ASP A 69 10.90 -7.28 0.27
N GLU A 70 11.49 -8.42 -0.10
CA GLU A 70 10.76 -9.60 -0.55
C GLU A 70 11.54 -10.89 -0.20
N ARG A 71 10.80 -11.99 -0.07
CA ARG A 71 11.30 -13.34 0.15
C ARG A 71 11.69 -13.92 -1.19
N TYR A 72 12.87 -14.53 -1.26
CA TYR A 72 13.35 -15.19 -2.47
C TYR A 72 12.69 -16.57 -2.66
N VAL A 73 11.41 -16.56 -3.01
CA VAL A 73 10.55 -17.73 -3.23
C VAL A 73 9.74 -17.55 -4.52
N ALA A 74 9.02 -18.59 -4.95
CA ALA A 74 8.14 -18.48 -6.12
C ALA A 74 7.07 -17.38 -5.89
N PRO A 75 6.65 -16.63 -6.93
CA PRO A 75 5.67 -15.54 -6.79
C PRO A 75 4.30 -15.96 -6.25
N ASP A 76 3.93 -17.24 -6.40
CA ASP A 76 2.70 -17.83 -5.87
C ASP A 76 2.89 -18.50 -4.50
N HIS A 77 4.09 -18.43 -3.92
CA HIS A 77 4.36 -18.98 -2.60
C HIS A 77 3.61 -18.19 -1.52
N PRO A 78 3.05 -18.84 -0.48
CA PRO A 78 2.33 -18.17 0.62
C PRO A 78 3.13 -17.06 1.33
N ASP A 79 4.47 -17.17 1.35
CA ASP A 79 5.35 -16.21 2.01
C ASP A 79 5.75 -15.00 1.15
N SER A 80 5.31 -14.92 -0.12
CA SER A 80 5.61 -13.76 -0.98
C SER A 80 4.81 -12.53 -0.54
N ASN A 81 5.52 -11.43 -0.29
CA ASN A 81 4.93 -10.11 -0.07
C ASN A 81 4.18 -9.62 -1.31
N GLN A 82 4.70 -9.91 -2.51
CA GLN A 82 4.05 -9.62 -3.77
C GLN A 82 2.70 -10.33 -3.87
N LYS A 83 2.64 -11.63 -3.59
CA LYS A 83 1.38 -12.38 -3.56
C LYS A 83 0.37 -11.77 -2.60
N MET A 84 0.80 -11.45 -1.39
CA MET A 84 -0.06 -10.85 -0.38
C MET A 84 -0.62 -9.50 -0.84
N ALA A 85 0.23 -8.60 -1.34
CA ALA A 85 -0.19 -7.28 -1.82
C ALA A 85 -1.12 -7.37 -3.04
N ARG A 86 -0.90 -8.32 -3.95
CA ARG A 86 -1.79 -8.61 -5.07
C ARG A 86 -3.19 -8.99 -4.63
N GLN A 87 -3.27 -9.98 -3.74
CA GLN A 87 -4.55 -10.46 -3.21
C GLN A 87 -5.29 -9.41 -2.40
N ALA A 88 -4.56 -8.64 -1.59
CA ALA A 88 -5.13 -7.62 -0.71
C ALA A 88 -5.55 -6.35 -1.46
N TRP A 89 -4.88 -6.00 -2.56
CA TRP A 89 -5.08 -4.71 -3.23
C TRP A 89 -4.89 -4.73 -4.73
N LEU A 90 -3.70 -5.10 -5.23
CA LEU A 90 -3.32 -4.75 -6.61
C LEU A 90 -4.16 -5.47 -7.68
N ASP A 91 -4.66 -6.67 -7.39
CA ASP A 91 -5.54 -7.41 -8.31
C ASP A 91 -7.03 -7.03 -8.11
N GLN A 92 -7.35 -6.20 -7.11
CA GLN A 92 -8.72 -5.75 -6.81
C GLN A 92 -9.07 -4.43 -7.50
N VAL A 93 -8.10 -3.77 -8.13
CA VAL A 93 -8.24 -2.42 -8.71
C VAL A 93 -7.61 -2.34 -10.11
N PRO A 94 -8.04 -1.42 -10.98
CA PRO A 94 -7.50 -1.30 -12.34
C PRO A 94 -6.16 -0.53 -12.38
N ILE A 95 -5.19 -0.93 -11.56
CA ILE A 95 -3.82 -0.38 -11.62
C ILE A 95 -3.09 -0.95 -12.85
N PRO A 96 -2.44 -0.10 -13.69
CA PRO A 96 -1.69 -0.60 -14.84
C PRO A 96 -0.57 -1.55 -14.40
N PRO A 97 -0.39 -2.72 -15.03
CA PRO A 97 0.68 -3.65 -14.68
C PRO A 97 2.09 -3.03 -14.78
N THR A 98 2.27 -2.04 -15.67
CA THR A 98 3.51 -1.28 -15.83
C THR A 98 3.87 -0.42 -14.62
N ASN A 99 2.90 -0.15 -13.73
CA ASN A 99 3.08 0.63 -12.51
C ASN A 99 3.35 -0.25 -11.28
N VAL A 100 3.41 -1.57 -11.46
CA VAL A 100 3.72 -2.53 -10.40
C VAL A 100 5.13 -3.05 -10.63
N HIS A 101 6.04 -2.76 -9.69
CA HIS A 101 7.47 -3.03 -9.80
C HIS A 101 7.90 -4.08 -8.76
N PRO A 102 7.68 -5.38 -9.04
CA PRO A 102 7.94 -6.48 -8.09
C PRO A 102 9.42 -6.76 -7.85
#